data_AF-A0A2I2AAJ9-F1
#
_entry.id   AF-A0A2I2AAJ9-F1
#
_cell.length_a   1.000
_cell.length_b   1.000
_cell.length_c   1.000
_cell.angle_alpha   90.00
_cell.angle_beta   90.00
_cell.angle_gamma   90.00
#
_symmetry.space_group_name_H-M   'P 1'
#
loop_
_entity.id
_entity.type
_entity.pdbx_description
1 polymer ?
#
loop_
_entity_poly.entity_id
_entity_poly.type
_entity_poly.pdbx_seq_one_letter_code
_entity_poly.pdbx_strand_id
1 'polypeptide(L)'
;MDNVDEQATVRRVKAFFKDDYRRLKSLADAPTLQSVSYDRPKVTASRNNYVEDLAIKRTDAQNKLALVNYAISCLGELERIVLESKTIKGLINWQVEELTGYGSTRVYELQKSACLNFAKTLAMISDIDLIIK
;
A
#
# COMPACT_ATOMS: atom_id res chain seq x y z
N MET A 1 -5.35 -0.52 -26.84
CA MET A 1 -4.43 -0.27 -25.71
C MET A 1 -4.69 1.15 -25.27
N ASP A 2 -5.41 1.32 -24.16
CA ASP A 2 -5.65 2.63 -23.55
C ASP A 2 -4.34 3.42 -23.43
N ASN A 3 -4.41 4.73 -23.68
CA ASN A 3 -3.31 5.68 -23.61
C ASN A 3 -2.84 5.85 -22.15
N VAL A 4 -2.10 4.89 -21.59
CA VAL A 4 -1.64 4.96 -20.21
C VAL A 4 -0.41 5.87 -20.12
N ASP A 5 -0.50 6.93 -19.32
CA ASP A 5 0.69 7.71 -18.94
C ASP A 5 1.50 6.90 -17.91
N GLU A 6 2.52 6.21 -18.42
CA GLU A 6 3.38 5.36 -17.62
C GLU A 6 4.14 6.15 -16.54
N GLN A 7 4.59 7.37 -16.84
CA GLN A 7 5.36 8.18 -15.89
C GLN A 7 4.45 8.71 -14.78
N ALA A 8 3.26 9.19 -15.12
CA ALA A 8 2.28 9.61 -14.13
C ALA A 8 1.82 8.43 -13.26
N THR A 9 1.58 7.27 -13.85
CA THR A 9 1.22 6.05 -13.13
C THR A 9 2.31 5.64 -12.14
N VAL A 10 3.57 5.59 -12.56
CA VAL A 10 4.72 5.29 -11.67
C VAL A 10 4.80 6.29 -10.52
N ARG A 11 4.62 7.59 -10.78
CA ARG A 11 4.60 8.62 -9.73
C ARG A 11 3.45 8.40 -8.74
N ARG A 12 2.26 8.05 -9.23
CA ARG A 12 1.09 7.77 -8.41
C ARG A 12 1.27 6.54 -7.52
N VAL A 13 1.85 5.46 -8.05
CA VAL A 13 2.20 4.26 -7.26
C VAL A 13 3.19 4.62 -6.15
N LYS A 14 4.25 5.37 -6.46
CA LYS A 14 5.22 5.82 -5.44
C LYS A 14 4.57 6.68 -4.36
N ALA A 15 3.68 7.59 -4.74
CA ALA A 15 2.93 8.43 -3.79
C ALA A 15 1.99 7.60 -2.91
N PHE A 16 1.26 6.64 -3.50
CA PHE A 16 0.41 5.70 -2.78
C PHE A 16 1.18 4.96 -1.67
N PHE A 17 2.35 4.39 -1.99
CA PHE A 17 3.14 3.69 -0.97
C PHE A 17 3.71 4.62 0.12
N LYS A 18 4.00 5.87 -0.23
CA LYS A 18 4.53 6.85 0.71
C LYS A 18 3.48 7.29 1.74
N ASP A 19 2.26 7.54 1.27
CA ASP A 19 1.24 8.19 2.09
C ASP A 19 0.09 7.23 2.44
N ASP A 20 -0.60 6.68 1.45
CA ASP A 20 -1.83 5.89 1.65
C ASP A 20 -1.54 4.51 2.23
N TYR A 21 -0.52 3.80 1.75
CA TYR A 21 -0.11 2.51 2.30
C TYR A 21 0.28 2.62 3.78
N ARG A 22 0.99 3.69 4.16
CA ARG A 22 1.36 3.93 5.56
C ARG A 22 0.14 4.20 6.43
N ARG A 23 -0.83 4.97 5.92
CA ARG A 23 -2.11 5.23 6.61
C ARG A 23 -2.92 3.95 6.77
N LEU A 24 -3.06 3.16 5.71
CA LEU A 24 -3.75 1.87 5.74
C LEU A 24 -3.11 0.95 6.78
N LYS A 25 -1.78 0.83 6.77
CA LYS A 25 -1.02 0.04 7.76
C LYS A 25 -1.29 0.52 9.19
N SER A 26 -1.20 1.82 9.43
CA SER A 26 -1.48 2.40 10.75
C SER A 26 -2.91 2.15 11.23
N LEU A 27 -3.91 2.18 10.34
CA LEU A 27 -5.30 1.91 10.68
C LEU A 27 -5.55 0.42 10.96
N ALA A 28 -4.94 -0.47 10.18
CA ALA A 28 -5.06 -1.91 10.37
C ALA A 28 -4.41 -2.37 11.70
N ASP A 29 -3.27 -1.77 12.05
CA ASP A 29 -2.49 -2.05 13.26
C ASP A 29 -3.02 -1.33 14.50
N ALA A 30 -4.02 -0.43 14.36
CA ALA A 30 -4.54 0.33 15.49
C ALA A 30 -5.10 -0.59 16.59
N PRO A 31 -4.74 -0.37 17.88
CA PRO A 31 -5.23 -1.19 18.98
C PRO A 31 -6.75 -1.07 19.09
N THR A 32 -7.42 -2.21 19.22
CA THR A 32 -8.84 -2.26 19.57
C THR A 32 -8.98 -1.62 20.95
N LEU A 33 -9.73 -0.51 21.06
CA LEU A 33 -9.99 0.18 22.32
C LEU A 33 -10.77 -0.75 23.28
N GLN A 34 -10.06 -1.60 24.01
CA GLN A 34 -10.62 -2.44 25.08
C GLN A 34 -10.01 -2.16 26.46
N SER A 35 -9.29 -1.05 26.65
CA SER A 35 -8.76 -0.65 27.96
C SER A 35 -9.03 0.82 28.28
N VAL A 36 -10.30 1.16 28.51
CA VAL A 36 -10.62 2.34 29.32
C VAL A 36 -11.36 1.86 30.55
N SER A 37 -10.64 1.88 31.68
CA SER A 37 -11.19 1.60 33.01
C SER A 37 -12.45 2.45 33.23
N TYR A 38 -13.53 1.79 33.66
CA TYR A 38 -14.83 2.41 33.89
C TYR A 38 -14.80 3.21 35.18
N ASP A 39 -14.62 4.52 35.07
CA ASP A 39 -15.05 5.44 36.12
C ASP A 39 -15.56 6.75 35.51
N ARG A 40 -16.83 6.75 35.06
CA ARG A 40 -17.80 7.88 35.02
C ARG A 40 -18.99 7.69 34.05
N PRO A 41 -20.13 8.39 34.27
CA PRO A 41 -21.44 7.91 33.86
C PRO A 41 -21.88 8.27 32.43
N LYS A 42 -22.60 7.30 31.85
CA LYS A 42 -23.57 7.31 30.74
C LYS A 42 -23.73 8.57 29.89
N VAL A 43 -23.12 8.53 28.70
CA VAL A 43 -23.72 8.99 27.44
C VAL A 43 -23.59 7.81 26.44
N THR A 44 -24.60 6.95 26.39
CA THR A 44 -24.46 5.57 25.85
C THR A 44 -24.78 5.44 24.35
N ALA A 45 -25.23 6.49 23.66
CA ALA A 45 -25.56 6.39 22.23
C ALA A 45 -24.36 6.72 21.31
N SER A 46 -23.64 7.81 21.58
CA SER A 46 -22.58 8.30 20.67
C SER A 46 -21.29 7.46 20.72
N ARG A 47 -20.99 6.82 21.84
CA ARG A 47 -19.75 6.04 22.03
C ARG A 47 -19.81 4.68 21.33
N ASN A 48 -20.98 4.06 21.26
CA ASN A 48 -21.17 2.77 20.59
C ASN A 48 -20.99 2.92 19.07
N ASN A 49 -21.60 3.95 18.47
CA ASN A 49 -21.45 4.25 17.04
C ASN A 49 -19.99 4.52 16.67
N TYR A 50 -19.23 5.19 17.54
CA TYR A 50 -17.81 5.47 17.29
C TYR A 50 -16.93 4.21 17.30
N VAL A 51 -17.19 3.28 18.24
CA VAL A 51 -16.44 2.02 18.33
C VAL A 51 -16.76 1.10 17.15
N GLU A 52 -18.02 1.04 16.74
CA GLU A 52 -18.47 0.27 15.58
C GLU A 52 -17.87 0.83 14.27
N ASP A 53 -17.92 2.15 14.07
CA ASP A 53 -17.34 2.83 12.91
C ASP A 53 -15.82 2.63 12.83
N LEU A 54 -15.11 2.65 13.97
CA LEU A 54 -13.67 2.36 14.01
C LEU A 54 -13.36 0.89 13.67
N ALA A 55 -14.17 -0.05 14.14
CA ALA A 55 -14.01 -1.47 13.82
C ALA A 55 -14.22 -1.72 12.31
N ILE A 56 -15.27 -1.13 11.72
CA ILE A 56 -15.53 -1.20 10.27
C ILE A 56 -14.35 -0.62 9.48
N LYS A 57 -13.87 0.57 9.84
CA LYS A 57 -12.72 1.21 9.17
C LYS A 57 -11.44 0.38 9.27
N ARG A 58 -11.21 -0.27 10.42
CA ARG A 58 -10.07 -1.18 10.60
C ARG A 58 -10.18 -2.40 9.70
N THR A 59 -11.34 -3.04 9.66
CA THR A 59 -11.59 -4.21 8.79
C THR A 59 -11.44 -3.85 7.32
N ASP A 60 -11.96 -2.70 6.88
CA ASP A 60 -11.76 -2.20 5.51
C ASP A 60 -10.28 -1.97 5.21
N ALA A 61 -9.53 -1.33 6.12
CA ALA A 61 -8.09 -1.11 5.95
C ALA A 61 -7.31 -2.43 5.87
N GLN A 62 -7.66 -3.43 6.69
CA GLN A 62 -7.06 -4.77 6.65
C GLN A 62 -7.32 -5.46 5.30
N ASN A 63 -8.55 -5.41 4.81
CA ASN A 63 -8.92 -5.97 3.50
C ASN A 63 -8.14 -5.30 2.37
N LYS A 64 -8.06 -3.96 2.36
CA LYS A 64 -7.29 -3.20 1.37
C LYS A 64 -5.79 -3.52 1.43
N LEU A 65 -5.21 -3.64 2.62
CA LEU A 65 -3.81 -4.07 2.76
C LEU A 65 -3.59 -5.50 2.25
N ALA A 66 -4.52 -6.41 2.49
CA ALA A 66 -4.44 -7.77 1.97
C ALA A 66 -4.42 -7.78 0.43
N LEU A 67 -5.27 -6.95 -0.21
CA LEU A 67 -5.28 -6.79 -1.66
C LEU A 67 -3.98 -6.17 -2.19
N VAL A 68 -3.44 -5.15 -1.52
CA VAL A 68 -2.14 -4.56 -1.87
C VAL A 68 -1.01 -5.60 -1.79
N ASN A 69 -0.95 -6.36 -0.69
CA ASN A 69 0.05 -7.41 -0.51
C ASN A 69 -0.10 -8.53 -1.54
N TYR A 70 -1.34 -8.90 -1.88
CA TYR A 70 -1.60 -9.87 -2.93
C TYR A 70 -1.12 -9.35 -4.29
N ALA A 71 -1.42 -8.09 -4.64
CA ALA A 71 -0.93 -7.47 -5.88
C ALA A 71 0.61 -7.44 -5.96
N ILE A 72 1.31 -7.19 -4.84
CA ILE A 72 2.78 -7.29 -4.74
C ILE A 72 3.24 -8.74 -4.96
N SER A 73 2.54 -9.72 -4.39
CA SER A 73 2.89 -11.14 -4.50
C SER A 73 2.76 -11.69 -5.94
N CYS A 74 1.89 -11.10 -6.75
CA CYS A 74 1.70 -11.44 -8.17
C CYS A 74 2.82 -10.92 -9.08
N LEU A 75 3.69 -10.02 -8.60
CA LEU A 75 4.82 -9.52 -9.38
C LEU A 75 5.89 -10.60 -9.57
N GLY A 76 6.65 -10.49 -10.66
CA GLY A 76 7.87 -11.29 -10.81
C GLY A 76 8.85 -11.02 -9.66
N GLU A 77 9.67 -12.02 -9.31
CA GLU A 77 10.55 -11.96 -8.14
C GLU A 77 11.41 -10.69 -8.08
N LEU A 78 12.09 -10.35 -9.17
CA LEU A 78 12.93 -9.15 -9.26
C LEU A 78 12.12 -7.85 -9.17
N GLU A 79 10.95 -7.80 -9.80
CA GLU A 79 10.05 -6.64 -9.73
C GLU A 79 9.56 -6.40 -8.31
N ARG A 80 9.17 -7.48 -7.62
CA ARG A 80 8.77 -7.47 -6.21
C ARG A 80 9.91 -6.95 -5.33
N ILE A 81 11.12 -7.51 -5.47
CA ILE A 81 12.29 -7.10 -4.68
C ILE A 81 12.56 -5.61 -4.86
N VAL A 82 12.56 -5.11 -6.10
CA VAL A 82 12.82 -3.70 -6.40
C VAL A 82 11.71 -2.81 -5.85
N LEU A 83 10.44 -3.18 -6.03
CA LEU A 83 9.30 -2.41 -5.54
C LEU A 83 9.36 -2.30 -4.01
N GLU A 84 9.39 -3.42 -3.30
CA GLU A 84 9.41 -3.46 -1.82
C GLU A 84 10.63 -2.73 -1.25
N SER A 85 11.81 -2.94 -1.83
CA SER A 85 13.04 -2.27 -1.41
C SER A 85 12.91 -0.75 -1.51
N LYS A 86 12.28 -0.26 -2.57
CA LYS A 86 12.13 1.18 -2.81
C LYS A 86 11.00 1.81 -2.00
N THR A 87 9.87 1.14 -1.90
CA THR A 87 8.65 1.77 -1.38
C THR A 87 8.41 1.45 0.09
N ILE A 88 8.66 0.21 0.51
CA ILE A 88 8.42 -0.26 1.88
C ILE A 88 9.68 -0.07 2.74
N LYS A 89 10.84 -0.49 2.24
CA LYS A 89 12.12 -0.41 2.97
C LYS A 89 12.83 0.94 2.82
N GLY A 90 12.48 1.73 1.81
CA GLY A 90 13.04 3.06 1.59
C GLY A 90 14.51 3.08 1.15
N LEU A 91 15.00 2.02 0.51
CA LEU A 91 16.39 1.89 0.07
C LEU A 91 16.72 2.82 -1.11
N ILE A 92 17.94 3.36 -1.12
CA ILE A 92 18.45 4.20 -2.21
C ILE A 92 19.01 3.35 -3.37
N ASN A 93 19.30 3.95 -4.53
CA ASN A 93 19.56 3.18 -5.77
C ASN A 93 20.71 2.19 -5.64
N TRP A 94 21.86 2.64 -5.15
CA TRP A 94 23.03 1.78 -5.02
C TRP A 94 22.79 0.55 -4.11
N GLN A 95 21.97 0.68 -3.06
CA GLN A 95 21.61 -0.45 -2.18
C GLN A 95 20.76 -1.50 -2.92
N VAL A 96 19.88 -1.04 -3.82
CA VAL A 96 19.05 -1.93 -4.62
C VAL A 96 19.87 -2.57 -5.74
N GLU A 97 20.85 -1.86 -6.29
CA GLU A 97 21.82 -2.41 -7.24
C GLU A 97 22.64 -3.54 -6.59
N GLU A 98 23.13 -3.33 -5.36
CA GLU A 98 23.84 -4.36 -4.58
C GLU A 98 22.95 -5.57 -4.28
N LEU A 99 21.69 -5.35 -3.86
CA LEU A 99 20.73 -6.41 -3.57
C LEU A 99 20.36 -7.25 -4.79
N THR A 100 20.34 -6.65 -5.99
CA THR A 100 19.86 -7.30 -7.21
C THR A 100 20.97 -7.74 -8.14
N GLY A 101 22.20 -7.25 -7.95
CA GLY A 101 23.33 -7.45 -8.85
C GLY A 101 23.21 -6.69 -10.19
N TYR A 102 22.19 -5.86 -10.35
CA TYR A 102 21.95 -5.10 -11.59
C TYR A 102 22.39 -3.65 -11.47
N GLY A 103 22.91 -3.09 -12.57
CA GLY A 103 23.24 -1.66 -12.63
C GLY A 103 22.01 -0.75 -12.64
N SER A 104 22.25 0.55 -12.40
CA SER A 104 21.20 1.57 -12.20
C SER A 104 20.13 1.60 -13.28
N THR A 105 20.52 1.52 -14.56
CA THR A 105 19.57 1.55 -15.69
C THR A 105 18.59 0.40 -15.62
N ARG A 106 19.09 -0.81 -15.33
CA ARG A 106 18.25 -2.00 -15.24
C ARG A 106 17.34 -1.97 -14.01
N VAL A 107 17.85 -1.48 -12.88
CA VAL A 107 17.04 -1.26 -11.67
C VAL A 107 15.92 -0.25 -11.93
N TYR A 108 16.19 0.81 -12.70
CA TYR A 108 15.17 1.79 -13.08
C TYR A 108 14.06 1.17 -13.96
N GLU A 109 14.44 0.39 -14.97
CA GLU A 109 13.48 -0.35 -15.82
C GLU A 109 12.62 -1.32 -15.01
N LEU A 110 13.26 -2.10 -14.11
CA LEU A 110 12.56 -3.02 -13.22
C LEU A 110 11.60 -2.27 -12.30
N GLN A 111 12.01 -1.13 -11.74
CA GLN A 111 11.13 -0.32 -10.90
C GLN A 111 9.91 0.20 -11.69
N LYS A 112 10.14 0.68 -12.91
CA LYS A 112 9.08 1.17 -13.79
C LYS A 112 8.09 0.05 -14.10
N SER A 113 8.58 -1.11 -14.55
CA SER A 113 7.77 -2.28 -14.87
C SER A 113 6.99 -2.78 -13.63
N ALA A 114 7.65 -2.89 -12.49
CA ALA A 114 7.03 -3.28 -11.23
C ALA A 114 5.87 -2.35 -10.84
N CYS A 115 6.04 -1.03 -10.97
CA CYS A 115 4.97 -0.07 -10.65
C CYS A 115 3.77 -0.22 -11.60
N LEU A 116 4.02 -0.38 -12.91
CA LEU A 116 2.96 -0.53 -13.91
C LEU A 116 2.20 -1.84 -13.73
N ASN A 117 2.92 -2.95 -13.54
CA ASN A 117 2.32 -4.26 -13.30
C ASN A 117 1.55 -4.28 -11.98
N PHE A 118 2.08 -3.66 -10.93
CA PHE A 118 1.39 -3.52 -9.66
C PHE A 118 0.07 -2.74 -9.82
N ALA A 119 0.09 -1.59 -10.50
CA ALA A 119 -1.11 -0.78 -10.72
C ALA A 119 -2.18 -1.54 -11.51
N LYS A 120 -1.78 -2.26 -12.57
CA LYS A 120 -2.68 -3.12 -13.36
C LYS A 120 -3.28 -4.23 -12.51
N THR A 121 -2.47 -4.96 -11.77
CA THR A 121 -2.94 -6.05 -10.91
C THR A 121 -3.90 -5.52 -9.86
N LEU A 122 -3.56 -4.42 -9.19
CA LEU A 122 -4.39 -3.83 -8.14
C LEU A 122 -5.74 -3.36 -8.68
N ALA A 123 -5.77 -2.72 -9.85
CA ALA A 123 -7.01 -2.27 -10.50
C ALA A 123 -7.91 -3.43 -10.95
N MET A 124 -7.35 -4.62 -11.21
CA MET A 124 -8.14 -5.81 -11.56
C MET A 124 -8.82 -6.48 -10.35
N ILE A 125 -8.24 -6.34 -9.16
CA ILE A 125 -8.67 -7.09 -7.96
C ILE A 125 -9.29 -6.21 -6.87
N SER A 126 -9.27 -4.88 -7.04
CA SER A 126 -9.71 -3.92 -6.04
C SER A 126 -10.33 -2.68 -6.68
N ASP A 127 -10.94 -1.84 -5.86
CA ASP A 127 -11.44 -0.51 -6.20
C ASP A 127 -10.35 0.57 -6.25
N ILE A 128 -9.09 0.22 -5.97
CA ILE A 128 -7.97 1.16 -5.97
C ILE A 128 -7.39 1.28 -7.38
N ASP A 129 -7.71 2.39 -8.06
CA ASP A 129 -7.13 2.71 -9.37
C ASP A 129 -5.94 3.69 -9.26
N LEU A 130 -4.79 3.20 -9.70
CA LEU A 130 -3.52 3.95 -9.74
C LEU A 130 -3.10 4.29 -11.18
N ILE A 131 -3.83 3.83 -12.20
CA ILE A 131 -3.52 4.03 -13.60
C ILE A 131 -3.97 5.43 -14.03
N ILE A 132 -3.09 6.16 -14.73
CA ILE A 132 -3.40 7.46 -15.33
C ILE A 132 -3.51 7.31 -16.85
N LYS A 133 -4.53 7.94 -17.45
CA LYS A 133 -4.82 7.95 -18.89
C LYS A 133 -4.69 9.35 -19.48
#